data_AF-A0AAU0MLT6-F1
#
_entry.id   AF-A0AAU0MLT6-F1
#
_cell.length_a   1.000
_cell.length_b   1.000
_cell.length_c   1.000
_cell.angle_alpha   90.00
_cell.angle_beta   90.00
_cell.angle_gamma   90.00
#
_symmetry.space_group_name_H-M   'P 1'
#
loop_
_entity.id
_entity.type
_entity.pdbx_description
1 polymer ?
#
loop_
_entity_poly.entity_id
_entity_poly.type
_entity_poly.pdbx_seq_one_letter_code
_entity_poly.pdbx_strand_id
1 'polypeptide(L)'
;MQEYTFKSAAFRKPQSWTIREGHLLKRGAESALKLSDVSQASWGDMTHRGTRNAWLHLTGPDGVVKIECSDAGGSKSRETFLQLCHKVCEALAREHPDVQIRQGGGDALRWSLFLMGLGAVLVGLFFVWAGITGNVKRGEVMAIMLGAGFAGVFGLMAWSFAPWRDVQTLSPKDMTLLLGGMTAPMDRPDDDA
;
A
#
# COMPACT_ATOMS: atom_id res chain seq x y z
N MET A 1 10.18 24.54 14.44
CA MET A 1 9.21 24.34 13.34
C MET A 1 10.00 23.98 12.11
N GLN A 2 9.74 22.81 11.50
CA GLN A 2 10.49 22.33 10.34
C GLN A 2 9.54 22.23 9.14
N GLU A 3 9.88 22.91 8.05
CA GLU A 3 9.13 22.86 6.79
C GLU A 3 9.79 21.85 5.85
N TYR A 4 8.97 21.01 5.22
CA TYR A 4 9.41 19.99 4.27
C TYR A 4 8.86 20.33 2.90
N THR A 5 9.74 20.70 1.97
CA THR A 5 9.35 21.04 0.60
C THR A 5 9.96 20.03 -0.39
N PHE A 6 9.11 19.38 -1.18
CA PHE A 6 9.54 18.40 -2.18
C PHE A 6 8.59 18.33 -3.37
N LYS A 7 9.05 17.77 -4.48
CA LYS A 7 8.20 17.46 -5.64
C LYS A 7 7.61 16.06 -5.50
N SER A 8 6.29 15.94 -5.57
CA SER A 8 5.62 14.63 -5.48
C SER A 8 5.80 13.78 -6.74
N ALA A 9 6.06 14.40 -7.89
CA ALA A 9 6.40 13.74 -9.15
C ALA A 9 7.16 14.72 -10.05
N ALA A 10 7.90 14.22 -11.05
CA ALA A 10 8.76 15.02 -11.91
C ALA A 10 8.08 16.27 -12.51
N PHE A 11 6.82 16.12 -12.95
CA PHE A 11 6.05 17.19 -13.59
C PHE A 11 5.09 17.95 -12.65
N ARG A 12 5.08 17.66 -11.35
CA ARG A 12 4.20 18.36 -10.40
C ARG A 12 4.93 19.54 -9.74
N LYS A 13 4.15 20.56 -9.35
CA LYS A 13 4.66 21.67 -8.54
C LYS A 13 5.17 21.15 -7.19
N PRO A 14 6.21 21.77 -6.60
CA PRO A 14 6.62 21.47 -5.24
C PRO A 14 5.46 21.65 -4.26
N GLN A 15 5.39 20.78 -3.26
CA GLN A 15 4.47 20.90 -2.13
C GLN A 15 5.26 21.11 -0.85
N SER A 16 4.73 21.94 0.03
CA SER A 16 5.33 22.27 1.32
C SER A 16 4.42 21.79 2.45
N TRP A 17 5.01 21.08 3.39
CA TRP A 17 4.34 20.52 4.55
C TRP A 17 5.02 20.99 5.82
N THR A 18 4.28 21.07 6.91
CA THR A 18 4.82 21.41 8.22
C THR A 18 4.11 20.61 9.29
N ILE A 19 4.87 20.20 10.31
CA ILE A 19 4.32 19.57 11.51
C ILE A 19 4.49 20.57 12.67
N ARG A 20 3.39 20.93 13.33
CA ARG A 20 3.39 21.85 14.46
C ARG A 20 2.37 21.40 15.50
N GLU A 21 2.80 21.25 16.75
CA GLU A 21 1.91 21.00 17.90
C GLU A 21 0.91 19.85 17.63
N GLY A 22 1.41 18.72 17.10
CA GLY A 22 0.57 17.56 16.77
C GLY A 22 -0.31 17.72 15.52
N HIS A 23 -0.16 18.80 14.76
CA HIS A 23 -0.89 19.05 13.51
C HIS A 23 0.02 18.91 12.30
N LEU A 24 -0.49 18.25 11.26
CA LEU A 24 0.10 18.19 9.93
C LEU A 24 -0.60 19.21 9.04
N LEU A 25 0.17 20.17 8.52
CA LEU A 25 -0.32 21.25 7.68
C LEU A 25 0.30 21.15 6.29
N LYS A 26 -0.54 21.28 5.26
CA LYS A 26 -0.11 21.48 3.87
C LYS A 26 -0.23 22.95 3.52
N ARG A 27 0.82 23.55 2.95
CA ARG A 27 0.77 24.95 2.54
C ARG A 27 -0.31 25.15 1.47
N GLY A 28 -1.24 26.06 1.75
CA GLY A 28 -2.38 26.37 0.88
C GLY A 28 -3.58 25.41 1.04
N ALA A 29 -3.57 24.50 2.01
CA ALA A 29 -4.78 23.76 2.39
C ALA A 29 -5.61 24.57 3.40
N GLU A 30 -6.93 24.38 3.37
CA GLU A 30 -7.88 25.08 4.25
C GLU A 30 -7.87 24.54 5.69
N SER A 31 -7.53 23.27 5.88
CA SER A 31 -7.52 22.60 7.17
C SER A 31 -6.18 21.93 7.49
N ALA A 32 -5.89 21.85 8.79
CA ALA A 32 -4.78 21.09 9.35
C ALA A 32 -5.30 19.77 9.89
N LEU A 33 -4.58 18.67 9.64
CA LEU A 33 -4.92 17.38 10.24
C LEU A 33 -4.28 17.27 11.61
N LYS A 34 -5.11 17.15 12.66
CA LYS A 34 -4.64 16.81 14.00
C LYS A 34 -4.30 15.32 14.06
N LEU A 35 -3.07 15.00 14.45
CA LEU A 35 -2.57 13.62 14.42
C LEU A 35 -3.20 12.72 15.49
N SER A 36 -3.72 13.29 16.59
CA SER A 36 -4.51 12.54 17.58
C SER A 36 -5.90 12.15 17.08
N ASP A 37 -6.40 12.79 16.02
CA ASP A 37 -7.72 12.46 15.44
C ASP A 37 -7.60 11.46 14.28
N VAL A 38 -6.41 10.90 14.03
CA VAL A 38 -6.17 9.93 12.96
C VAL A 38 -6.77 8.58 13.37
N SER A 39 -7.80 8.16 12.63
CA SER A 39 -8.48 6.88 12.85
C SER A 39 -7.85 5.73 12.07
N GLN A 40 -7.23 6.01 10.92
CA GLN A 40 -6.54 5.01 10.10
C GLN A 40 -5.29 5.61 9.46
N ALA A 41 -4.26 4.79 9.31
CA ALA A 41 -3.05 5.14 8.58
C ALA A 41 -2.61 3.99 7.67
N SER A 42 -2.08 4.32 6.50
CA SER A 42 -1.47 3.33 5.61
C SER A 42 -0.20 3.85 4.97
N TRP A 43 0.76 2.95 4.82
CA TRP A 43 2.05 3.18 4.19
C TRP A 43 2.23 2.20 3.04
N GLY A 44 2.75 2.70 1.92
CA GLY A 44 3.19 1.85 0.83
C GLY A 44 4.46 2.38 0.18
N ASP A 45 5.30 1.46 -0.26
CA ASP A 45 6.45 1.72 -1.12
C ASP A 45 6.46 0.65 -2.22
N MET A 46 6.46 1.07 -3.48
CA MET A 46 6.39 0.19 -4.63
C MET A 46 7.39 0.65 -5.68
N THR A 47 8.15 -0.29 -6.22
CA THR A 47 9.04 -0.05 -7.37
C THR A 47 8.44 -0.69 -8.61
N HIS A 48 8.25 0.09 -9.67
CA HIS A 48 7.77 -0.38 -10.96
C HIS A 48 8.52 0.30 -12.11
N ARG A 49 9.16 -0.49 -12.98
CA ARG A 49 9.89 -0.02 -14.18
C ARG A 49 10.86 1.15 -13.90
N GLY A 50 11.66 1.02 -12.84
CA GLY A 50 12.63 2.06 -12.44
C GLY A 50 12.02 3.30 -11.77
N THR A 51 10.69 3.37 -11.65
CA THR A 51 10.02 4.40 -10.84
C THR A 51 9.70 3.83 -9.48
N ARG A 52 10.02 4.56 -8.42
CA ARG A 52 9.61 4.24 -7.05
C ARG A 52 8.48 5.17 -6.63
N ASN A 53 7.36 4.60 -6.21
CA ASN A 53 6.22 5.33 -5.67
C ASN A 53 6.07 4.96 -4.19
N ALA A 54 6.13 5.97 -3.32
CA ALA A 54 5.90 5.81 -1.90
C ALA A 54 4.80 6.77 -1.43
N TRP A 55 3.98 6.32 -0.49
CA TRP A 55 2.86 7.11 0.04
C TRP A 55 2.59 6.83 1.51
N LEU A 56 2.13 7.87 2.19
CA LEU A 56 1.53 7.83 3.52
C LEU A 56 0.13 8.43 3.43
N HIS A 57 -0.89 7.64 3.72
CA HIS A 57 -2.28 8.11 3.79
C HIS A 57 -2.72 8.11 5.26
N LEU A 58 -3.32 9.22 5.68
CA LEU A 58 -3.85 9.41 7.02
C LEU A 58 -5.33 9.76 6.91
N THR A 59 -6.19 8.98 7.55
CA THR A 59 -7.63 9.22 7.60
C THR A 59 -7.98 9.86 8.93
N GLY A 60 -8.54 11.06 8.88
CA GLY A 60 -9.08 11.79 10.02
C GLY A 60 -10.57 12.10 9.85
N PRO A 61 -11.15 12.94 10.72
CA PRO A 61 -12.57 13.31 10.67
C PRO A 61 -12.95 14.05 9.37
N ASP A 62 -12.04 14.87 8.85
CA ASP A 62 -12.27 15.70 7.65
C ASP A 62 -11.90 14.98 6.32
N GLY A 63 -11.57 13.69 6.39
CA GLY A 63 -11.23 12.85 5.25
C GLY A 63 -9.79 12.37 5.23
N VAL A 64 -9.25 12.13 4.02
CA VAL A 64 -7.96 11.47 3.82
C VAL A 64 -6.89 12.47 3.36
N VAL A 65 -5.86 12.63 4.17
CA VAL A 65 -4.63 13.37 3.81
C VAL A 65 -3.64 12.40 3.17
N LYS A 66 -3.24 12.70 1.93
CA LYS A 66 -2.31 11.89 1.15
C LYS A 66 -0.99 12.61 0.96
N ILE A 67 0.10 11.98 1.40
CA ILE A 67 1.47 12.41 1.15
C ILE A 67 2.10 11.38 0.23
N GLU A 68 2.52 11.79 -0.97
CA GLU A 68 2.98 10.85 -2.01
C GLU A 68 4.23 11.40 -2.68
N CYS A 69 5.15 10.49 -3.03
CA CYS A 69 6.35 10.79 -3.79
C CYS A 69 6.62 9.68 -4.83
N SER A 70 6.70 10.08 -6.08
CA SER A 70 7.05 9.25 -7.23
C SER A 70 8.30 9.80 -7.89
N ASP A 71 9.40 9.04 -7.86
CA ASP A 71 10.68 9.42 -8.45
C ASP A 71 11.42 8.21 -9.06
N ALA A 72 12.63 8.42 -9.56
CA ALA A 72 13.50 7.35 -10.08
C ALA A 72 14.25 6.57 -8.97
N GLY A 73 14.00 6.87 -7.70
CA GLY A 73 14.76 6.38 -6.55
C GLY A 73 16.01 7.24 -6.28
N GLY A 74 16.11 7.78 -5.07
CA GLY A 74 17.29 8.50 -4.59
C GLY A 74 17.34 9.99 -4.92
N SER A 75 16.22 10.63 -5.26
CA SER A 75 16.19 12.08 -5.37
C SER A 75 16.16 12.76 -3.99
N LYS A 76 16.71 13.99 -3.89
CA LYS A 76 16.55 14.84 -2.70
C LYS A 76 15.08 15.06 -2.32
N SER A 77 14.17 15.04 -3.29
CA SER A 77 12.73 15.12 -3.01
C SER A 77 12.22 13.90 -2.26
N ARG A 78 12.70 12.69 -2.59
CA ARG A 78 12.37 11.46 -1.86
C ARG A 78 12.94 11.48 -0.45
N GLU A 79 14.19 11.92 -0.26
CA GLU A 79 14.78 12.06 1.07
C GLU A 79 13.93 12.98 1.97
N THR A 80 13.59 14.17 1.48
CA THR A 80 12.72 15.12 2.21
C THR A 80 11.34 14.54 2.49
N PHE A 81 10.76 13.79 1.54
CA PHE A 81 9.50 13.08 1.74
C PHE A 81 9.59 12.00 2.83
N LEU A 82 10.64 11.17 2.81
CA LEU A 82 10.86 10.12 3.81
C LEU A 82 11.09 10.73 5.19
N GLN A 83 11.86 11.83 5.29
CA GLN A 83 12.04 12.57 6.53
C GLN A 83 10.71 13.14 7.07
N LEU A 84 9.86 13.68 6.20
CA LEU A 84 8.52 14.12 6.58
C LEU A 84 7.71 12.95 7.13
N CYS A 85 7.67 11.81 6.43
CA CYS A 85 6.93 10.62 6.87
C CYS A 85 7.45 10.10 8.21
N HIS A 86 8.78 10.09 8.40
CA HIS A 86 9.41 9.72 9.67
C HIS A 86 8.95 10.64 10.80
N LYS A 87 8.93 11.97 10.59
CA LYS A 87 8.44 12.91 11.60
C LYS A 87 6.94 12.82 11.86
N VAL A 88 6.14 12.49 10.86
CA VAL A 88 4.72 12.18 11.05
C VAL A 88 4.56 10.95 11.93
N CYS A 89 5.33 9.88 11.68
CA CYS A 89 5.27 8.66 12.48
C CYS A 89 5.78 8.88 13.92
N GLU A 90 6.84 9.66 14.12
CA GLU A 90 7.28 10.07 15.47
C GLU A 90 6.18 10.84 16.21
N ALA A 91 5.48 11.74 15.53
CA ALA A 91 4.39 12.50 16.14
C ALA A 91 3.18 11.62 16.45
N LEU A 92 2.79 10.72 15.54
CA LEU A 92 1.75 9.71 15.78
C LEU A 92 2.10 8.80 16.96
N ALA A 93 3.36 8.36 17.08
CA ALA A 93 3.80 7.53 18.20
C ALA A 93 3.64 8.21 19.56
N ARG A 94 3.66 9.56 19.61
CA ARG A 94 3.45 10.33 20.84
C ARG A 94 1.97 10.62 21.11
N GLU A 95 1.25 11.06 20.09
CA GLU A 95 -0.12 11.56 20.21
C GLU A 95 -1.17 10.45 20.16
N HIS A 96 -0.88 9.36 19.44
CA HIS A 96 -1.83 8.27 19.19
C HIS A 96 -1.10 6.92 18.98
N PRO A 97 -0.41 6.40 20.01
CA PRO A 97 0.48 5.23 19.88
C PRO A 97 -0.22 3.95 19.43
N ASP A 98 -1.54 3.84 19.65
CA ASP A 98 -2.32 2.65 19.36
C ASP A 98 -2.76 2.57 17.88
N VAL A 99 -2.55 3.62 17.07
CA VAL A 99 -2.91 3.56 15.64
C VAL A 99 -2.04 2.54 14.91
N GLN A 100 -2.69 1.63 14.21
CA GLN A 100 -2.03 0.64 13.37
C GLN A 100 -1.82 1.21 11.97
N ILE A 101 -0.57 1.28 11.51
CA ILE A 101 -0.23 1.70 10.16
C ILE A 101 -0.22 0.47 9.27
N ARG A 102 -1.22 0.38 8.38
CA ARG A 102 -1.34 -0.71 7.41
C ARG A 102 -0.23 -0.62 6.37
N GLN A 103 0.51 -1.69 6.15
CA GLN A 103 1.46 -1.80 5.07
C GLN A 103 0.84 -2.38 3.80
N GLY A 104 1.12 -1.75 2.66
CA GLY A 104 0.91 -2.34 1.35
C GLY A 104 -0.06 -1.58 0.43
N GLY A 105 -0.34 -2.23 -0.71
CA GLY A 105 -1.24 -1.71 -1.75
C GLY A 105 -2.68 -1.62 -1.28
N GLY A 106 -3.44 -0.69 -1.86
CA GLY A 106 -4.81 -0.39 -1.45
C GLY A 106 -5.76 -1.58 -1.50
N ASP A 107 -6.72 -1.59 -0.59
CA ASP A 107 -7.74 -2.64 -0.42
C ASP A 107 -8.46 -3.01 -1.73
N ALA A 108 -8.60 -2.05 -2.66
CA ALA A 108 -9.23 -2.24 -3.95
C ALA A 108 -8.54 -3.30 -4.84
N LEU A 109 -7.21 -3.32 -4.91
CA LEU A 109 -6.49 -4.31 -5.72
C LEU A 109 -6.68 -5.71 -5.15
N ARG A 110 -6.58 -5.84 -3.82
CA ARG A 110 -6.79 -7.10 -3.12
C ARG A 110 -8.22 -7.62 -3.33
N TRP A 111 -9.23 -6.76 -3.23
CA TRP A 111 -10.61 -7.09 -3.57
C TRP A 111 -10.77 -7.54 -5.03
N SER A 112 -10.14 -6.86 -5.99
CA SER A 112 -10.22 -7.26 -7.41
C SER A 112 -9.63 -8.65 -7.66
N LEU A 113 -8.47 -8.95 -7.06
CA LEU A 113 -7.82 -10.26 -7.20
C LEU A 113 -8.61 -11.35 -6.50
N PHE A 114 -9.17 -11.06 -5.33
CA PHE A 114 -10.07 -11.96 -4.63
C PHE A 114 -11.31 -12.31 -5.47
N LEU A 115 -12.02 -11.30 -5.98
CA LEU A 115 -13.23 -11.50 -6.77
C LEU A 115 -12.95 -12.22 -8.09
N MET A 116 -11.83 -11.91 -8.75
CA MET A 116 -11.38 -12.61 -9.96
C MET A 116 -11.10 -14.09 -9.66
N GLY A 117 -10.39 -14.37 -8.57
CA GLY A 117 -10.12 -15.74 -8.13
C GLY A 117 -11.41 -16.48 -7.79
N LEU A 118 -12.31 -15.85 -7.05
CA LEU A 118 -13.60 -16.44 -6.68
C LEU A 118 -14.45 -16.75 -7.93
N GLY A 119 -14.51 -15.84 -8.90
CA GLY A 119 -15.21 -16.07 -10.17
C GLY A 119 -14.63 -17.25 -10.94
N ALA A 120 -13.30 -17.34 -11.02
CA ALA A 120 -12.63 -18.46 -11.68
C ALA A 120 -12.84 -19.80 -10.95
N VAL A 121 -12.94 -19.80 -9.61
CA VAL A 121 -13.33 -20.98 -8.83
C VAL A 121 -14.74 -21.43 -9.19
N LEU A 122 -15.71 -20.51 -9.26
CA LEU A 122 -17.08 -20.84 -9.63
C LEU A 122 -17.17 -21.43 -11.04
N VAL A 123 -16.42 -20.87 -12.00
CA VAL A 123 -16.31 -21.42 -13.36
C VAL A 123 -15.68 -22.82 -13.33
N GLY A 124 -14.61 -23.02 -12.56
CA GLY A 124 -13.98 -24.33 -12.40
C GLY A 124 -14.94 -25.37 -11.84
N LEU A 125 -15.67 -25.03 -10.77
CA LEU A 125 -16.69 -25.90 -10.18
C LEU A 125 -17.82 -26.22 -11.15
N PHE A 126 -18.23 -25.26 -11.99
CA PHE A 126 -19.20 -25.51 -13.05
C PHE A 126 -18.70 -26.54 -14.08
N PHE A 127 -17.43 -26.48 -14.50
CA PHE A 127 -16.85 -27.48 -15.39
C PHE A 127 -16.78 -28.87 -14.77
N VAL A 128 -16.41 -28.97 -13.48
CA VAL A 128 -16.44 -30.24 -12.74
C VAL A 128 -17.86 -30.79 -12.72
N TRP A 129 -18.84 -29.97 -12.35
CA TRP A 129 -20.26 -30.37 -12.32
C TRP A 129 -20.73 -30.84 -13.70
N ALA A 130 -20.49 -30.06 -14.77
CA ALA A 130 -20.91 -30.39 -16.13
C ALA A 130 -20.26 -31.69 -16.65
N GLY A 131 -19.02 -31.96 -16.27
CA GLY A 131 -18.33 -33.21 -16.57
C GLY A 131 -18.93 -34.42 -15.84
N ILE A 132 -19.28 -34.28 -14.56
CA ILE A 132 -19.89 -35.35 -13.76
C ILE A 132 -21.32 -35.66 -14.21
N THR A 133 -22.10 -34.67 -14.63
CA THR A 133 -23.49 -34.87 -15.05
C THR A 133 -23.64 -35.36 -16.50
N GLY A 134 -22.53 -35.61 -17.21
CA GLY A 134 -22.56 -36.04 -18.62
C GLY A 134 -23.09 -34.97 -19.58
N ASN A 135 -23.14 -33.70 -19.16
CA ASN A 135 -23.59 -32.59 -20.01
C ASN A 135 -22.57 -32.29 -21.13
N VAL A 136 -21.36 -32.85 -21.04
CA VAL A 136 -20.29 -32.70 -22.02
C VAL A 136 -20.11 -34.04 -22.78
N LYS A 137 -20.85 -34.21 -23.88
CA LYS A 137 -20.92 -35.47 -24.66
C LYS A 137 -19.57 -36.06 -25.13
N ARG A 138 -18.51 -35.25 -25.19
CA ARG A 138 -17.12 -35.66 -25.47
C ARG A 138 -16.18 -34.81 -24.62
N GLY A 139 -15.33 -35.45 -23.82
CA GLY A 139 -14.31 -34.76 -23.02
C GLY A 139 -14.67 -34.54 -21.55
N GLU A 140 -15.53 -35.36 -20.96
CA GLU A 140 -15.89 -35.31 -19.54
C GLU A 140 -14.68 -35.27 -18.62
N VAL A 141 -13.70 -36.16 -18.85
CA VAL A 141 -12.44 -36.20 -18.08
C VAL A 141 -11.67 -34.88 -18.22
N MET A 142 -11.62 -34.31 -19.42
CA MET A 142 -10.94 -33.04 -19.66
C MET A 142 -11.67 -31.88 -18.96
N ALA A 143 -13.00 -31.86 -18.98
CA ALA A 143 -13.81 -30.87 -18.28
C ALA A 143 -13.59 -30.95 -16.76
N ILE A 144 -13.57 -32.16 -16.19
CA ILE A 144 -13.28 -32.37 -14.77
C ILE A 144 -11.86 -31.92 -14.42
N MET A 145 -10.85 -32.31 -15.20
CA MET A 145 -9.46 -31.90 -14.94
C MET A 145 -9.27 -30.38 -15.04
N LEU A 146 -9.82 -29.76 -16.09
CA LEU A 146 -9.74 -28.31 -16.27
C LEU A 146 -10.48 -27.59 -15.15
N GLY A 147 -11.68 -28.05 -14.81
CA GLY A 147 -12.50 -27.48 -13.74
C GLY A 147 -11.82 -27.57 -12.37
N ALA A 148 -11.27 -28.73 -12.03
CA ALA A 148 -10.52 -28.94 -10.80
C ALA A 148 -9.23 -28.09 -10.77
N GLY A 149 -8.53 -27.99 -11.90
CA GLY A 149 -7.35 -27.14 -12.03
C GLY A 149 -7.67 -25.66 -11.79
N PHE A 150 -8.74 -25.16 -12.42
CA PHE A 150 -9.22 -23.79 -12.19
C PHE A 150 -9.63 -23.57 -10.74
N ALA A 151 -10.46 -24.45 -10.17
CA ALA A 151 -10.91 -24.32 -8.79
C ALA A 151 -9.75 -24.37 -7.78
N GLY A 152 -8.76 -25.24 -8.00
CA GLY A 152 -7.59 -25.36 -7.14
C GLY A 152 -6.69 -24.12 -7.20
N VAL A 153 -6.20 -23.77 -8.40
CA VAL A 153 -5.24 -22.67 -8.58
C VAL A 153 -5.86 -21.33 -8.20
N PHE A 154 -7.07 -21.04 -8.69
CA PHE A 154 -7.72 -19.77 -8.39
C PHE A 154 -8.33 -19.74 -6.98
N GLY A 155 -8.60 -20.90 -6.39
CA GLY A 155 -8.98 -21.01 -4.97
C GLY A 155 -7.83 -20.60 -4.05
N LEU A 156 -6.61 -21.07 -4.33
CA LEU A 156 -5.41 -20.64 -3.63
C LEU A 156 -5.15 -19.12 -3.81
N MET A 157 -5.35 -18.61 -5.01
CA MET A 157 -5.25 -17.17 -5.28
C MET A 157 -6.30 -16.38 -4.46
N ALA A 158 -7.58 -16.75 -4.53
CA ALA A 158 -8.64 -16.11 -3.77
C ALA A 158 -8.36 -16.15 -2.26
N TRP A 159 -7.91 -17.28 -1.73
CA TRP A 159 -7.53 -17.41 -0.33
C TRP A 159 -6.38 -16.48 0.07
N SER A 160 -5.37 -16.35 -0.79
CA SER A 160 -4.19 -15.50 -0.55
C SER A 160 -4.54 -14.01 -0.52
N PHE A 161 -5.53 -13.60 -1.32
CA PHE A 161 -6.02 -12.21 -1.39
C PHE A 161 -7.31 -11.97 -0.62
N ALA A 162 -7.76 -12.92 0.19
CA ALA A 162 -9.03 -12.84 0.90
C ALA A 162 -9.10 -11.57 1.78
N PRO A 163 -10.17 -10.76 1.71
CA PRO A 163 -10.24 -9.44 2.35
C PRO A 163 -10.25 -9.46 3.89
N TRP A 164 -10.53 -10.62 4.50
CA TRP A 164 -10.46 -10.84 5.95
C TRP A 164 -9.09 -11.28 6.46
N ARG A 165 -8.13 -11.57 5.58
CA ARG A 165 -6.77 -11.95 5.99
C ARG A 165 -6.05 -10.76 6.63
N ASP A 166 -5.31 -10.97 7.71
CA ASP A 166 -4.63 -9.89 8.40
C ASP A 166 -3.68 -9.13 7.46
N VAL A 167 -3.88 -7.82 7.37
CA VAL A 167 -2.94 -6.91 6.71
C VAL A 167 -1.75 -6.77 7.66
N GLN A 168 -0.53 -6.79 7.14
CA GLN A 168 0.61 -6.45 7.98
C GLN A 168 0.44 -5.01 8.48
N THR A 169 0.28 -4.87 9.78
CA THR A 169 0.22 -3.57 10.45
C THR A 169 1.48 -3.38 11.27
N LEU A 170 1.98 -2.15 11.29
CA LEU A 170 3.06 -1.73 12.16
C LEU A 170 2.56 -0.67 13.13
N SER A 171 3.12 -0.68 14.34
CA SER A 171 2.97 0.46 15.24
C SER A 171 3.68 1.70 14.63
N PRO A 172 3.32 2.93 15.03
CA PRO A 172 3.99 4.12 14.54
C PRO A 172 5.48 4.14 14.91
N LYS A 173 5.85 3.52 16.04
CA LYS A 173 7.23 3.37 16.48
C LYS A 173 8.02 2.45 15.55
N ASP A 174 7.46 1.29 15.18
CA ASP A 174 8.13 0.35 14.27
C ASP A 174 8.26 0.95 12.86
N MET A 175 7.24 1.69 12.42
CA MET A 175 7.31 2.42 11.15
C MET A 175 8.39 3.49 11.16
N THR A 176 8.60 4.18 12.28
CA THR A 176 9.68 5.16 12.44
C THR A 176 11.04 4.48 12.27
N LEU A 177 11.25 3.31 12.88
CA LEU A 177 12.48 2.52 12.71
C LEU A 177 12.70 2.10 11.26
N LEU A 178 11.64 1.62 10.59
CA LEU A 178 11.68 1.21 9.19
C LEU A 178 12.03 2.38 8.27
N LEU A 179 11.40 3.55 8.45
CA LEU A 179 11.68 4.76 7.69
C LEU A 179 13.09 5.30 7.97
N GLY A 180 13.57 5.21 9.21
CA GLY A 180 14.94 5.59 9.58
C GLY A 180 15.98 4.79 8.80
N GLY A 181 15.77 3.48 8.66
CA GLY A 181 16.60 2.60 7.83
C GLY A 181 16.56 2.95 6.34
N MET A 182 15.46 3.51 5.82
CA MET A 182 15.35 3.95 4.43
C MET A 182 16.01 5.30 4.16
N THR A 183 16.19 6.13 5.20
CA THR A 183 16.88 7.42 5.10
C THR A 183 18.37 7.33 5.34
N ALA A 184 18.87 6.23 5.91
CA ALA A 184 20.29 5.99 6.00
C ALA A 184 20.87 5.96 4.57
N PRO A 185 22.03 6.61 4.32
CA PRO A 185 22.71 6.42 3.06
C PRO A 185 22.97 4.92 2.91
N MET A 186 22.32 4.29 1.93
CA MET A 186 22.81 2.99 1.45
C MET A 186 24.20 3.28 0.96
N ASP A 187 25.22 2.70 1.60
CA ASP A 187 26.55 2.55 1.01
C ASP A 187 26.33 1.90 -0.35
N ARG A 188 26.25 2.75 -1.39
CA ARG A 188 26.39 2.29 -2.75
C ARG A 188 27.84 1.87 -2.82
N PRO A 189 28.14 0.59 -3.14
CA PRO A 189 29.51 0.27 -3.51
C PRO A 189 29.86 1.25 -4.62
N ASP A 190 30.91 2.03 -4.40
CA ASP A 190 31.40 3.01 -5.35
C ASP A 190 31.53 2.31 -6.71
N ASP A 191 30.75 2.77 -7.69
CA ASP A 191 30.96 2.41 -9.09
C ASP A 191 32.25 3.12 -9.51
N ASP A 192 33.39 2.58 -9.06
CA ASP A 192 34.72 2.87 -9.57
C ASP A 192 34.81 2.27 -10.98
N ALA A 193 34.50 3.09 -11.99
CA ALA A 193 34.78 2.82 -13.39
C ALA A 193 35.27 4.08 -14.12
#